data_AF-A0A2V7YQ61-F1
#
_entry.id   AF-A0A2V7YQ61-F1
#
_cell.length_a   1.000
_cell.length_b   1.000
_cell.length_c   1.000
_cell.angle_alpha   90.00
_cell.angle_beta   90.00
_cell.angle_gamma   90.00
#
_symmetry.space_group_name_H-M   'P 1'
#
loop_
_entity.id
_entity.type
_entity.pdbx_description
1 polymer ?
#
loop_
_entity_poly.entity_id
_entity_poly.type
_entity_poly.pdbx_seq_one_letter_code
_entity_poly.pdbx_strand_id
1 'polypeptide(L)'
;MPTLAEMARIKAWLLATRFTIRDYLDATVLFERLGEEGTREALRTLDTIYPQPSGASVLAEVVDRLGSARPVDIAEIDLASYRGLQPPWNDWGYVASRGRWWAKALADLLLRKQEEDL
;
A
#
# COMPACT_ATOMS: atom_id res chain seq x y z
N MET A 1 13.34 16.16 -6.26
CA MET A 1 11.98 15.60 -6.11
C MET A 1 12.11 14.08 -6.10
N PRO A 2 11.44 13.34 -5.20
CA PRO A 2 11.51 11.89 -5.18
C PRO A 2 10.91 11.28 -6.46
N THR A 3 11.42 10.12 -6.86
CA THR A 3 10.88 9.30 -7.95
C THR A 3 9.57 8.64 -7.54
N LEU A 4 8.79 8.13 -8.52
CA LEU A 4 7.56 7.39 -8.22
C LEU A 4 7.82 6.15 -7.35
N ALA A 5 8.93 5.45 -7.58
CA ALA A 5 9.32 4.29 -6.78
C ALA A 5 9.65 4.67 -5.32
N GLU A 6 10.34 5.79 -5.11
CA GLU A 6 10.61 6.31 -3.77
C GLU A 6 9.32 6.77 -3.07
N MET A 7 8.44 7.47 -3.79
CA MET A 7 7.12 7.84 -3.26
C MET A 7 6.30 6.61 -2.88
N ALA A 8 6.29 5.57 -3.72
CA ALA A 8 5.57 4.33 -3.44
C ALA A 8 6.07 3.63 -2.17
N ARG A 9 7.39 3.57 -1.96
CA ARG A 9 7.96 3.03 -0.71
C ARG A 9 7.56 3.85 0.52
N ILE A 10 7.62 5.17 0.45
CA ILE A 10 7.19 6.05 1.55
C ILE A 10 5.71 5.81 1.86
N LYS A 11 4.85 5.74 0.85
CA LYS A 11 3.41 5.53 1.03
C LYS A 11 3.08 4.12 1.52
N ALA A 12 3.81 3.11 1.06
CA ALA A 12 3.72 1.75 1.58
C ALA A 12 4.05 1.71 3.08
N TRP A 13 5.13 2.37 3.50
CA TRP A 13 5.49 2.47 4.91
C TRP A 13 4.45 3.23 5.75
N LEU A 14 3.90 4.33 5.24
CA LEU A 14 2.82 5.05 5.92
C LEU A 14 1.54 4.21 6.04
N LEU A 15 1.16 3.50 4.98
CA LEU A 15 0.07 2.53 5.03
C LEU A 15 0.33 1.48 6.12
N ALA A 16 1.54 0.93 6.16
CA ALA A 16 2.01 -0.07 7.13
C ALA A 16 2.27 0.44 8.56
N THR A 17 2.21 1.75 8.83
CA THR A 17 2.40 2.27 10.19
C THR A 17 1.21 3.04 10.74
N ARG A 18 0.39 3.64 9.87
CA ARG A 18 -0.75 4.48 10.27
C ARG A 18 -2.10 3.91 9.89
N PHE A 19 -2.19 3.35 8.69
CA PHE A 19 -3.40 2.75 8.12
C PHE A 19 -4.63 3.69 8.11
N THR A 20 -4.48 4.91 7.61
CA THR A 20 -5.62 5.82 7.36
C THR A 20 -6.20 5.64 5.96
N ILE A 21 -7.41 6.17 5.71
CA ILE A 21 -8.02 6.23 4.37
C ILE A 21 -7.07 6.92 3.38
N ARG A 22 -6.42 8.01 3.80
CA ARG A 22 -5.45 8.74 2.95
C ARG A 22 -4.27 7.86 2.56
N ASP A 23 -3.67 7.18 3.53
CA ASP A 23 -2.50 6.35 3.27
C ASP A 23 -2.86 5.18 2.34
N TYR A 24 -4.04 4.58 2.53
CA TYR A 24 -4.56 3.51 1.68
C TYR A 24 -4.77 3.99 0.24
N LEU A 25 -5.47 5.12 0.07
CA LEU A 25 -5.74 5.71 -1.24
C LEU A 25 -4.44 6.09 -1.95
N ASP A 26 -3.55 6.82 -1.28
CA ASP A 26 -2.29 7.29 -1.86
C ASP A 26 -1.41 6.12 -2.32
N ALA A 27 -1.29 5.08 -1.49
CA ALA A 27 -0.53 3.88 -1.83
C ALA A 27 -1.14 3.16 -3.05
N THR A 28 -2.46 2.92 -3.02
CA THR A 28 -3.18 2.23 -4.11
C THR A 28 -3.02 2.98 -5.43
N VAL A 29 -3.20 4.30 -5.44
CA VAL A 29 -3.03 5.14 -6.65
C VAL A 29 -1.60 5.11 -7.16
N LEU A 30 -0.60 5.15 -6.28
CA LEU A 30 0.81 5.08 -6.68
C LEU A 30 1.15 3.72 -7.29
N PHE A 31 0.62 2.63 -6.73
CA PHE A 31 0.83 1.30 -7.29
C PHE A 31 0.20 1.17 -8.68
N GLU A 32 -1.02 1.67 -8.90
CA GLU A 32 -1.62 1.74 -10.24
C GLU A 32 -0.73 2.51 -11.23
N ARG A 33 -0.17 3.64 -10.81
CA ARG A 33 0.69 4.47 -11.67
C ARG A 33 2.01 3.80 -12.02
N LEU A 34 2.58 3.04 -11.10
CA LEU A 34 3.81 2.27 -11.35
C LEU A 34 3.56 1.01 -12.18
N GLY A 35 2.34 0.48 -12.13
CA GLY A 35 2.04 -0.84 -12.68
C GLY A 35 2.63 -1.96 -11.83
N GLU A 36 2.28 -3.20 -12.17
CA GLU A 36 2.59 -4.36 -11.33
C GLU A 36 4.10 -4.57 -11.16
N GLU A 37 4.84 -4.65 -12.27
CA GLU A 37 6.28 -4.86 -12.25
C GLU A 37 7.02 -3.72 -11.52
N GLY A 38 6.66 -2.47 -11.83
CA GLY A 38 7.26 -1.29 -11.20
C GLY A 38 7.00 -1.25 -9.69
N THR A 39 5.82 -1.67 -9.26
CA THR A 39 5.47 -1.75 -7.83
C THR A 39 6.23 -2.86 -7.14
N ARG A 40 6.30 -4.07 -7.75
CA ARG A 40 7.05 -5.19 -7.20
C ARG A 40 8.52 -4.84 -7.01
N GLU A 41 9.17 -4.27 -8.03
CA GLU A 41 10.58 -3.88 -7.93
C GLU A 41 10.77 -2.75 -6.90
N ALA A 42 9.87 -1.77 -6.85
CA ALA A 42 9.96 -0.70 -5.86
C ALA A 42 9.88 -1.22 -4.42
N LEU A 43 9.01 -2.20 -4.15
CA LEU A 43 8.74 -2.72 -2.82
C LEU A 43 9.62 -3.92 -2.41
N ARG A 44 10.37 -4.52 -3.34
CA ARG A 44 11.30 -5.64 -3.04
C ARG A 44 12.31 -5.32 -1.93
N THR A 45 12.69 -4.05 -1.81
CA THR A 45 13.66 -3.55 -0.82
C THR A 45 13.02 -2.91 0.42
N LEU A 46 11.68 -2.96 0.54
CA LEU A 46 10.94 -2.19 1.54
C LEU A 46 11.36 -2.53 2.98
N ASP A 47 11.46 -3.81 3.31
CA ASP A 47 11.82 -4.27 4.66
C ASP A 47 13.25 -3.88 5.06
N THR A 48 14.17 -3.80 4.08
CA THR A 48 15.55 -3.37 4.31
C THR A 48 15.65 -1.87 4.52
N ILE A 49 14.87 -1.09 3.77
CA ILE A 49 14.91 0.39 3.83
C ILE A 49 14.13 0.91 5.04
N TYR A 50 13.06 0.21 5.44
CA TYR A 50 12.19 0.59 6.55
C TYR A 50 12.12 -0.53 7.61
N PRO A 51 13.21 -0.82 8.33
CA PRO A 51 13.17 -1.83 9.37
C PRO A 51 12.20 -1.43 10.48
N GLN A 52 11.34 -2.35 10.91
CA GLN A 52 10.46 -2.13 12.06
C GLN A 52 11.17 -2.54 13.36
N PRO A 53 11.00 -1.80 14.47
CA PRO A 53 11.58 -2.18 15.76
C PRO A 53 11.18 -3.58 16.26
N SER A 54 10.00 -4.06 15.85
CA SER A 54 9.51 -5.40 16.18
C SER A 54 10.17 -6.53 15.38
N GLY A 55 10.92 -6.19 14.32
CA GLY A 55 11.39 -7.15 13.32
C GLY A 55 10.32 -7.62 12.33
N ALA A 56 9.09 -7.11 12.42
CA ALA A 56 8.02 -7.47 11.48
C ALA A 56 8.30 -6.91 10.07
N SER A 57 7.96 -7.70 9.04
CA SER A 57 8.02 -7.26 7.64
C SER A 57 7.01 -6.13 7.40
N VAL A 58 7.50 -5.00 6.88
CA VAL A 58 6.65 -3.91 6.40
C VAL A 58 5.84 -4.39 5.20
N LEU A 59 6.45 -5.16 4.30
CA LEU A 59 5.74 -5.69 3.13
C LEU A 59 4.56 -6.58 3.55
N ALA A 60 4.72 -7.41 4.58
CA ALA A 60 3.63 -8.21 5.13
C ALA A 60 2.47 -7.34 5.65
N GLU A 61 2.79 -6.29 6.42
CA GLU A 61 1.81 -5.32 6.91
C GLU A 61 1.10 -4.57 5.78
N VAL A 62 1.82 -4.20 4.71
CA VAL A 62 1.21 -3.59 3.51
C VAL A 62 0.19 -4.54 2.90
N VAL A 63 0.57 -5.80 2.67
CA VAL A 63 -0.32 -6.82 2.07
C VAL A 63 -1.57 -7.03 2.93
N ASP A 64 -1.40 -7.16 4.26
CA ASP A 64 -2.52 -7.33 5.18
C ASP A 64 -3.49 -6.15 5.15
N ARG A 65 -2.97 -4.92 5.23
CA ARG A 65 -3.79 -3.70 5.26
C ARG A 65 -4.54 -3.47 3.96
N LEU A 66 -3.87 -3.69 2.82
CA LEU A 66 -4.49 -3.67 1.51
C LEU A 66 -5.62 -4.70 1.40
N GLY A 67 -5.38 -5.92 1.88
CA GLY A 67 -6.33 -7.03 1.83
C GLY A 67 -7.55 -6.82 2.74
N SER A 68 -7.32 -6.35 3.97
CA SER A 68 -8.38 -6.10 4.94
C SER A 68 -9.22 -4.88 4.56
N ALA A 69 -8.61 -3.84 3.98
CA ALA A 69 -9.27 -2.60 3.58
C ALA A 69 -10.14 -1.99 4.70
N ARG A 70 -9.60 -1.99 5.93
CA ARG A 70 -10.25 -1.47 7.14
C ARG A 70 -9.37 -0.42 7.82
N PRO A 71 -9.18 0.75 7.20
CA PRO A 71 -8.39 1.81 7.81
C PRO A 71 -8.97 2.25 9.16
N VAL A 72 -8.12 2.80 10.02
CA VAL A 72 -8.49 3.14 11.40
C VAL A 72 -9.54 4.25 11.50
N ASP A 73 -9.62 5.11 10.50
CA ASP A 73 -10.55 6.23 10.35
C ASP A 73 -11.75 5.88 9.44
N ILE A 74 -12.06 4.59 9.24
CA ILE A 74 -13.16 4.16 8.36
C ILE A 74 -14.55 4.64 8.79
N ALA A 75 -14.75 4.98 10.06
CA ALA A 75 -16.01 5.56 10.53
C ALA A 75 -16.27 6.98 9.97
N GLU A 76 -15.23 7.64 9.45
CA GLU A 76 -15.26 9.00 8.93
C GLU A 76 -15.27 9.04 7.39
N ILE A 77 -15.75 7.98 6.70
CA ILE A 77 -15.79 7.97 5.24
C ILE A 77 -16.67 9.11 4.70
N ASP A 78 -15.99 10.20 4.34
CA ASP A 78 -16.41 11.21 3.40
C ASP A 78 -15.23 11.50 2.45
N LEU A 79 -15.10 10.69 1.40
CA LEU A 79 -14.07 10.91 0.38
C LEU A 79 -14.29 12.22 -0.39
N ALA A 80 -15.46 12.87 -0.28
CA ALA A 80 -15.67 14.20 -0.87
C ALA A 80 -14.89 15.29 -0.12
N SER A 81 -14.53 15.07 1.14
CA SER A 81 -13.66 15.97 1.92
C SER A 81 -12.20 15.98 1.42
N TYR A 82 -11.81 14.99 0.63
CA TYR A 82 -10.46 14.87 0.07
C TYR A 82 -10.35 15.67 -1.23
N ARG A 83 -9.71 16.84 -1.12
CA ARG A 83 -9.55 17.79 -2.23
C ARG A 83 -8.89 17.14 -3.46
N GLY A 84 -9.58 17.22 -4.60
CA GLY A 84 -9.02 16.85 -5.91
C GLY A 84 -9.24 15.39 -6.33
N LEU A 85 -9.92 14.57 -5.52
CA LEU A 85 -10.33 13.23 -5.95
C LEU A 85 -11.32 13.31 -7.10
N GLN A 86 -11.03 12.57 -8.17
CA GLN A 86 -11.91 12.42 -9.33
C GLN A 86 -12.38 10.97 -9.42
N PRO A 87 -13.55 10.70 -10.01
CA PRO A 87 -13.96 9.34 -10.33
C PRO A 87 -12.87 8.56 -11.11
N PRO A 88 -12.67 7.26 -10.84
CA PRO A 88 -13.38 6.43 -9.84
C PRO A 88 -12.78 6.49 -8.41
N TRP A 89 -11.76 7.31 -8.17
CA TRP A 89 -11.02 7.34 -6.90
C TRP A 89 -11.76 8.04 -5.74
N ASN A 90 -12.89 8.69 -6.03
CA ASN A 90 -13.79 9.25 -5.03
C ASN A 90 -14.78 8.23 -4.44
N ASP A 91 -14.72 6.96 -4.88
CA ASP A 91 -15.55 5.87 -4.36
C ASP A 91 -14.72 4.89 -3.52
N TRP A 92 -15.10 4.69 -2.26
CA TRP A 92 -14.36 3.80 -1.37
C TRP A 92 -14.46 2.34 -1.80
N GLY A 93 -15.61 1.93 -2.34
CA GLY A 93 -15.80 0.56 -2.83
C GLY A 93 -14.78 0.21 -3.92
N TYR A 94 -14.59 1.12 -4.87
CA TYR A 94 -13.60 1.04 -5.92
C TYR A 94 -12.17 1.02 -5.35
N VAL A 95 -11.82 1.99 -4.49
CA VAL A 95 -10.48 2.08 -3.87
C VAL A 95 -10.13 0.79 -3.12
N ALA A 96 -11.04 0.30 -2.27
CA ALA A 96 -10.86 -0.95 -1.52
C ALA A 96 -10.77 -2.17 -2.45
N SER A 97 -11.49 -2.19 -3.56
CA SER A 97 -11.39 -3.28 -4.55
C SER A 97 -10.01 -3.31 -5.22
N ARG A 98 -9.44 -2.14 -5.55
CA ARG A 98 -8.11 -2.02 -6.14
C ARG A 98 -7.02 -2.36 -5.13
N GLY A 99 -7.11 -1.87 -3.90
CA GLY A 99 -6.14 -2.25 -2.87
C GLY A 99 -6.16 -3.75 -2.59
N ARG A 100 -7.32 -4.41 -2.52
CA ARG A 100 -7.40 -5.89 -2.42
C ARG A 100 -6.79 -6.62 -3.62
N TRP A 101 -6.87 -6.05 -4.82
CA TRP A 101 -6.17 -6.59 -5.98
C TRP A 101 -4.65 -6.49 -5.79
N TRP A 102 -4.16 -5.35 -5.32
CA TRP A 102 -2.73 -5.16 -5.01
C TRP A 102 -2.22 -6.07 -3.90
N ALA A 103 -3.03 -6.33 -2.87
CA ALA A 103 -2.69 -7.30 -1.83
C ALA A 103 -2.37 -8.67 -2.45
N LYS A 104 -3.20 -9.13 -3.39
CA LYS A 104 -2.97 -10.40 -4.12
C LYS A 104 -1.73 -10.34 -5.00
N ALA A 105 -1.56 -9.26 -5.76
CA ALA A 105 -0.39 -9.09 -6.61
C ALA A 105 0.92 -9.08 -5.80
N LEU A 106 0.92 -8.50 -4.60
CA LEU A 106 2.10 -8.42 -3.75
C LEU A 106 2.32 -9.66 -2.87
N ALA A 107 1.30 -10.50 -2.67
CA ALA A 107 1.42 -11.71 -1.84
C ALA A 107 2.53 -12.65 -2.33
N ASP A 108 2.68 -12.83 -3.64
CA ASP A 108 3.75 -13.68 -4.18
C ASP A 108 5.15 -13.14 -3.86
N LEU A 109 5.31 -11.81 -3.81
CA LEU A 109 6.59 -11.19 -3.46
C LEU A 109 6.93 -11.47 -2.00
N LEU A 110 5.93 -11.45 -1.12
CA LEU A 110 6.11 -11.81 0.29
C LEU A 110 6.50 -13.29 0.46
N LEU A 111 5.83 -14.20 -0.24
CA LEU A 111 6.10 -15.63 -0.16
C LEU A 111 7.53 -15.97 -0.64
N ARG A 112 7.97 -15.39 -1.76
CA ARG A 112 9.35 -15.59 -2.27
C ARG A 112 10.40 -15.06 -1.29
N LYS A 113 10.12 -13.94 -0.63
CA LYS A 113 11.05 -13.37 0.36
C LYS A 113 11.21 -14.29 1.58
N GLN A 114 10.13 -14.94 2.03
CA GLN A 114 10.20 -15.89 3.15
C GLN A 114 11.02 -17.14 2.82
N GLU A 115 11.08 -17.57 1.56
CA GLU A 115 11.92 -18.68 1.12
C GLU A 115 13.42 -18.32 1.10
N GLU A 116 13.77 -17.05 0.81
CA GLU A 116 15.16 -16.56 0.79
C GLU A 116 15.75 -16.34 2.20
N ASP A 117 14.89 -16.13 3.20
CA ASP A 117 15.28 -15.90 4.60
C ASP A 117 15.41 -17.21 5.43
N LEU A 118 15.14 -18.39 4.82
CA LEU A 118 15.25 -19.74 5.41
C LEU A 118 16.59 -20.42 5.09
#